data_AF-A0A521KCU2-F1
#
_entry.id   AF-A0A521KCU2-F1
#
_cell.length_a   1.000
_cell.length_b   1.000
_cell.length_c   1.000
_cell.angle_alpha   90.00
_cell.angle_beta   90.00
_cell.angle_gamma   90.00
#
_symmetry.space_group_name_H-M   'P 1'
#
loop_
_entity.id
_entity.type
_entity.pdbx_description
1 polymer ?
#
loop_
_entity_poly.entity_id
_entity_poly.type
_entity_poly.pdbx_seq_one_letter_code
_entity_poly.pdbx_strand_id
1 'polypeptide(L)'
;MRAAARAQRSSLVPRLLAELDARYNACQARAATRLAQAPDSAPSPTLILGHRGAPLAAPENTLSSLRVALEQGLDGFEYDVQPTRDGAAVLLHDDTLERTTDGHGPIAQHTLAELIGLDAGAWFHKRYAGERLPVLEEALDFSCERLRDPGDERGTERPLHMIELKQAGLVREVARALAEQREVRAIIASFHRDVVLEARDQGLAAMLLAERAEEYDREFTARERIDAHGVGPGGWASEAGALEWSCQRWSWSVDEPAHLLAALRFPFNGINTNEGPRALAVRELVRLAPDDAGPYPVEVGELLVDPGRFALGRGEWCGQWRVPIALRNPFAWPVEVELELVVRRGAFEIGVRPPLARLAPGASESRELELTGGSFSPGGDPCVAAHYRWSNAAGRTAGELVLDAPLVRVRCARVRRDPLRLPMLRERPEDPDASVLVRRQGRSLHVSIESAGKLKDARVWANLDGAVHTGTRGLRLELPFDFDGRRDGVRFSCGLDGFAEAGARRRTLRRWAGGIPGDVHSGAPGRLVAG
;
A
#
# COMPACT_ATOMS: atom_id res chain seq x y z
N MET A 1 -11.19 14.42 68.89
CA MET A 1 -12.15 14.34 67.76
C MET A 1 -11.60 14.68 66.37
N ARG A 2 -10.32 15.06 66.16
CA ARG A 2 -9.77 15.33 64.80
C ARG A 2 -8.91 14.22 64.17
N ALA A 3 -8.68 13.10 64.87
CA ALA A 3 -7.90 11.96 64.33
C ALA A 3 -8.77 10.86 63.68
N ALA A 4 -10.02 10.68 64.13
CA ALA A 4 -10.91 9.63 63.62
C ALA A 4 -11.50 9.91 62.22
N ALA A 5 -11.64 11.19 61.85
CA ALA A 5 -12.14 11.60 60.53
C ALA A 5 -11.10 11.50 59.40
N ARG A 6 -9.81 11.26 59.73
CA ARG A 6 -8.72 11.11 58.75
C ARG A 6 -8.48 9.64 58.36
N ALA A 7 -8.85 8.70 59.22
CA ALA A 7 -8.73 7.26 58.96
C ALA A 7 -9.88 6.70 58.08
N GLN A 8 -11.07 7.32 58.08
CA GLN A 8 -12.19 6.89 57.23
C GLN A 8 -12.15 7.43 55.79
N ARG A 9 -11.30 8.43 55.48
CA ARG A 9 -11.12 8.95 54.11
C ARG A 9 -9.99 8.26 53.32
N SER A 10 -9.12 7.49 53.96
CA SER A 10 -8.04 6.76 53.26
C SER A 10 -8.43 5.36 52.78
N SER A 11 -9.65 4.88 53.06
CA SER A 11 -10.12 3.55 52.66
C SER A 11 -11.20 3.57 51.57
N LEU A 12 -11.66 4.75 51.14
CA LEU A 12 -12.65 4.90 50.07
C LEU A 12 -12.03 4.88 48.68
N VAL A 13 -10.87 5.51 48.51
CA VAL A 13 -10.17 5.55 47.20
C VAL A 13 -9.67 4.17 46.76
N PRO A 14 -9.05 3.33 47.63
CA PRO A 14 -8.63 1.99 47.22
C PRO A 14 -9.81 1.03 46.95
N ARG A 15 -10.95 1.20 47.65
CA ARG A 15 -12.16 0.38 47.41
C ARG A 15 -12.89 0.79 46.14
N LEU A 16 -12.98 2.09 45.85
CA LEU A 16 -13.59 2.59 44.61
C LEU A 16 -12.72 2.22 43.39
N LEU A 17 -11.39 2.26 43.53
CA LEU A 17 -10.46 1.76 42.51
C LEU A 17 -10.57 0.25 42.32
N ALA A 18 -10.67 -0.55 43.39
CA ALA A 18 -10.86 -1.99 43.28
C ALA A 18 -12.25 -2.39 42.69
N GLU A 19 -13.31 -1.63 42.96
CA GLU A 19 -14.63 -1.83 42.34
C GLU A 19 -14.69 -1.35 40.88
N LEU A 20 -13.93 -0.31 40.52
CA LEU A 20 -13.72 0.13 39.13
C LEU A 20 -12.87 -0.88 38.36
N ASP A 21 -11.79 -1.41 38.95
CA ASP A 21 -10.95 -2.46 38.37
C ASP A 21 -11.73 -3.77 38.21
N ALA A 22 -12.59 -4.13 39.17
CA ALA A 22 -13.45 -5.32 39.05
C ALA A 22 -14.52 -5.15 37.96
N ARG A 23 -15.06 -3.95 37.76
CA ARG A 23 -15.99 -3.63 36.65
C ARG A 23 -15.28 -3.52 35.30
N TYR A 24 -14.05 -3.01 35.28
CA TYR A 24 -13.16 -2.96 34.12
C TYR A 24 -12.78 -4.38 33.68
N ASN A 25 -12.37 -5.23 34.62
CA ASN A 25 -12.04 -6.65 34.37
C ASN A 25 -13.27 -7.51 34.02
N ALA A 26 -14.46 -7.21 34.57
CA ALA A 26 -15.70 -7.87 34.18
C ALA A 26 -16.20 -7.42 32.78
N CYS A 27 -15.82 -6.22 32.32
CA CYS A 27 -16.05 -5.74 30.96
C CYS A 27 -15.06 -6.37 29.97
N GLN A 28 -13.79 -6.52 30.36
CA GLN A 28 -12.74 -7.26 29.63
C GLN A 28 -13.11 -8.74 29.43
N ALA A 29 -13.66 -9.39 30.46
CA ALA A 29 -14.11 -10.79 30.40
C ALA A 29 -15.34 -11.02 29.48
N ARG A 30 -16.03 -9.96 29.05
CA ARG A 30 -17.10 -10.02 28.03
C ARG A 30 -16.67 -9.52 26.64
N ALA A 31 -15.56 -8.78 26.55
CA ALA A 31 -14.86 -8.48 25.30
C ALA A 31 -14.07 -9.69 24.76
N ALA A 32 -13.75 -10.66 25.62
CA ALA A 32 -13.21 -11.97 25.25
C ALA A 32 -14.28 -12.93 24.64
N THR A 33 -15.26 -12.40 23.89
CA THR A 33 -16.15 -13.22 23.06
C THR A 33 -15.46 -13.50 21.73
N ARG A 34 -14.53 -14.46 21.79
CA ARG A 34 -14.16 -15.42 20.74
C ARG A 34 -14.36 -14.96 19.28
N LEU A 35 -13.25 -14.58 18.63
CA LEU A 35 -12.96 -14.97 17.24
C LEU A 35 -12.70 -16.48 17.09
N ALA A 36 -13.01 -17.28 18.11
CA ALA A 36 -12.94 -18.73 18.11
C ALA A 36 -14.35 -19.34 18.09
N GLN A 37 -14.95 -19.40 16.90
CA GLN A 37 -15.89 -20.47 16.53
C GLN A 37 -15.66 -20.83 15.05
N ALA A 38 -14.79 -21.81 14.81
CA ALA A 38 -15.09 -22.88 13.84
C ALA A 38 -15.70 -24.03 14.67
N PRO A 39 -16.68 -24.83 14.18
CA PRO A 39 -16.67 -25.43 12.84
C PRO A 39 -18.03 -25.51 12.10
N ASP A 40 -18.02 -25.36 10.77
CA ASP A 40 -18.35 -26.43 9.79
C ASP A 40 -18.51 -25.85 8.37
N SER A 41 -17.90 -26.55 7.39
CA SER A 41 -17.96 -26.37 5.93
C SER A 41 -17.39 -25.05 5.34
N ALA A 42 -16.17 -25.18 4.78
CA ALA A 42 -15.32 -24.16 4.13
C ALA A 42 -14.62 -23.14 5.06
N PRO A 43 -13.32 -22.86 4.85
CA PRO A 43 -12.64 -21.78 5.57
C PRO A 43 -13.26 -20.43 5.21
N SER A 44 -13.43 -19.54 6.20
CA SER A 44 -13.86 -18.15 5.94
C SER A 44 -12.92 -17.49 4.92
N PRO A 45 -13.44 -16.70 3.98
CA PRO A 45 -12.60 -16.05 2.98
C PRO A 45 -11.58 -15.11 3.65
N THR A 46 -10.36 -15.05 3.09
CA THR A 46 -9.34 -14.07 3.49
C THR A 46 -9.92 -12.66 3.43
N LEU A 47 -9.78 -11.91 4.52
CA LEU A 47 -10.23 -10.52 4.59
C LEU A 47 -9.34 -9.64 3.70
N ILE A 48 -9.94 -8.69 2.99
CA ILE A 48 -9.26 -7.71 2.14
C ILE A 48 -9.57 -6.33 2.67
N LEU A 49 -8.55 -5.69 3.24
CA LEU A 49 -8.65 -4.33 3.76
C LEU A 49 -8.03 -3.34 2.77
N GLY A 50 -8.64 -2.18 2.62
CA GLY A 50 -8.03 -1.07 1.90
C GLY A 50 -6.86 -0.48 2.70
N HIS A 51 -5.62 -0.56 2.19
CA HIS A 51 -4.44 0.03 2.82
C HIS A 51 -4.54 1.56 2.79
N ARG A 52 -4.57 2.23 3.94
CA ARG A 52 -4.90 3.66 4.09
C ARG A 52 -6.25 4.05 3.45
N GLY A 53 -7.19 3.11 3.43
CA GLY A 53 -8.44 3.18 2.67
C GLY A 53 -8.28 2.76 1.20
N ALA A 54 -8.68 3.61 0.26
CA ALA A 54 -8.54 3.39 -1.19
C ALA A 54 -7.61 4.44 -1.84
N PRO A 55 -6.29 4.37 -1.59
CA PRO A 55 -5.33 5.44 -1.90
C PRO A 55 -5.08 5.64 -3.39
N LEU A 56 -5.56 4.72 -4.24
CA LEU A 56 -5.55 4.91 -5.69
C LEU A 56 -6.77 5.68 -6.23
N ALA A 57 -7.83 5.80 -5.42
CA ALA A 57 -9.09 6.43 -5.81
C ALA A 57 -9.40 7.72 -5.01
N ALA A 58 -8.87 7.84 -3.80
CA ALA A 58 -9.05 8.96 -2.88
C ALA A 58 -7.75 9.23 -2.10
N PRO A 59 -7.57 10.44 -1.54
CA PRO A 59 -6.37 10.79 -0.77
C PRO A 59 -6.22 9.86 0.44
N GLU A 60 -5.08 9.18 0.57
CA GLU A 60 -4.81 8.21 1.64
C GLU A 60 -5.07 8.75 3.06
N ASN A 61 -5.47 7.89 4.01
CA ASN A 61 -5.70 8.26 5.42
C ASN A 61 -6.74 9.38 5.61
N THR A 62 -7.74 9.47 4.72
CA THR A 62 -8.88 10.41 4.83
C THR A 62 -10.22 9.69 4.91
N LEU A 63 -11.26 10.36 5.43
CA LEU A 63 -12.62 9.78 5.44
C LEU A 63 -13.12 9.49 4.02
N SER A 64 -12.77 10.32 3.04
CA SER A 64 -13.03 10.03 1.62
C SER A 64 -12.39 8.71 1.17
N SER A 65 -11.18 8.39 1.63
CA SER A 65 -10.50 7.13 1.33
C SER A 65 -11.19 5.92 1.95
N LEU A 66 -11.56 6.03 3.23
CA LEU A 66 -12.28 4.97 3.94
C LEU A 66 -13.65 4.70 3.32
N ARG A 67 -14.36 5.76 2.91
CA ARG A 67 -15.64 5.64 2.20
C ARG A 67 -15.52 4.88 0.89
N VAL A 68 -14.55 5.25 0.06
CA VAL A 68 -14.34 4.58 -1.23
C VAL A 68 -13.93 3.11 -1.05
N ALA A 69 -13.14 2.79 -0.02
CA ALA A 69 -12.82 1.39 0.31
C ALA A 69 -14.09 0.54 0.56
N LEU A 70 -15.04 1.06 1.34
CA LEU A 70 -16.31 0.35 1.60
C LEU A 70 -17.23 0.34 0.36
N GLU A 71 -17.27 1.42 -0.43
CA GLU A 71 -18.02 1.46 -1.69
C GLU A 71 -17.54 0.41 -2.70
N GLN A 72 -16.24 0.11 -2.70
CA GLN A 72 -15.62 -0.96 -3.49
C GLN A 72 -15.96 -2.37 -2.99
N GLY A 73 -16.51 -2.51 -1.77
CA GLY A 73 -16.86 -3.81 -1.18
C GLY A 73 -15.69 -4.49 -0.45
N LEU A 74 -14.71 -3.72 0.03
CA LEU A 74 -13.65 -4.23 0.90
C LEU A 74 -14.21 -4.55 2.29
N ASP A 75 -13.59 -5.53 2.97
CA ASP A 75 -14.08 -6.02 4.27
C ASP A 75 -13.71 -5.07 5.44
N GLY A 76 -13.02 -3.98 5.11
CA GLY A 76 -12.58 -2.95 6.03
C GLY A 76 -11.41 -2.16 5.44
N PHE A 77 -10.62 -1.56 6.30
CA PHE A 77 -9.51 -0.71 5.91
C PHE A 77 -8.44 -0.68 6.98
N GLU A 78 -7.23 -0.39 6.52
CA GLU A 78 -6.09 -0.04 7.34
C GLU A 78 -5.89 1.48 7.30
N TYR A 79 -5.37 2.05 8.38
CA TYR A 79 -4.89 3.43 8.41
C TYR A 79 -3.85 3.63 9.53
N ASP A 80 -2.97 4.60 9.30
CA ASP A 80 -1.91 4.98 10.23
C ASP A 80 -2.39 6.05 11.21
N VAL A 81 -1.98 5.95 12.47
CA VAL A 81 -2.29 6.97 13.49
C VAL A 81 -1.01 7.49 14.13
N GLN A 82 -0.90 8.82 14.18
CA GLN A 82 0.21 9.58 14.74
C GLN A 82 -0.28 10.57 15.82
N PRO A 83 0.49 10.80 16.90
CA PRO A 83 0.13 11.75 17.92
C PRO A 83 0.51 13.18 17.51
N THR A 84 -0.38 14.11 17.83
CA THR A 84 -0.05 15.54 17.85
C THR A 84 0.76 15.89 19.12
N ARG A 85 1.29 17.11 19.17
CA ARG A 85 1.99 17.69 20.34
C ARG A 85 1.15 17.64 21.63
N ASP A 86 -0.16 17.84 21.50
CA ASP A 86 -1.13 17.79 22.60
C ASP A 86 -1.75 16.39 22.81
N GLY A 87 -1.26 15.36 22.09
CA GLY A 87 -1.60 13.96 22.32
C GLY A 87 -2.88 13.48 21.61
N ALA A 88 -3.44 14.26 20.68
CA ALA A 88 -4.56 13.83 19.85
C ALA A 88 -4.11 12.79 18.82
N ALA A 89 -4.97 11.82 18.52
CA ALA A 89 -4.73 10.76 17.55
C ALA A 89 -5.21 11.20 16.15
N VAL A 90 -4.28 11.35 15.21
CA VAL A 90 -4.56 11.86 13.85
C VAL A 90 -4.15 10.84 12.80
N LEU A 91 -4.97 10.69 11.76
CA LEU A 91 -4.70 9.79 10.65
C LEU A 91 -3.62 10.37 9.73
N LEU A 92 -2.40 9.83 9.79
CA LEU A 92 -1.28 10.25 8.95
C LEU A 92 -0.18 9.18 8.94
N HIS A 93 0.30 8.83 7.75
CA HIS A 93 1.39 7.84 7.61
C HIS A 93 2.76 8.40 8.02
N ASP A 94 3.11 9.57 7.46
CA ASP A 94 4.45 10.14 7.60
C ASP A 94 4.62 10.83 8.95
N ASP A 95 5.87 10.94 9.43
CA ASP A 95 6.19 11.78 10.59
C ASP A 95 6.03 13.28 10.30
N THR A 96 5.87 13.66 9.03
CA THR A 96 5.86 15.04 8.54
C THR A 96 4.69 15.29 7.59
N LEU A 97 4.20 16.53 7.55
CA LEU A 97 2.96 16.91 6.87
C LEU A 97 3.05 17.06 5.34
N GLU A 98 4.25 17.19 4.78
CA GLU A 98 4.50 17.77 3.45
C GLU A 98 4.06 16.90 2.26
N ARG A 99 3.97 15.58 2.45
CA ARG A 99 3.63 14.67 1.35
C ARG A 99 2.14 14.74 1.02
N THR A 100 1.30 14.72 2.04
CA THR A 100 -0.15 14.50 1.94
C THR A 100 -0.98 15.67 2.44
N THR A 101 -0.36 16.79 2.82
CA THR A 101 -1.11 17.99 3.23
C THR A 101 -0.47 19.27 2.68
N ASP A 102 -1.13 20.41 2.90
CA ASP A 102 -0.56 21.75 2.71
C ASP A 102 0.23 22.27 3.94
N GLY A 103 0.35 21.46 5.00
CA GLY A 103 1.13 21.73 6.19
C GLY A 103 2.62 21.40 6.07
N HIS A 104 3.39 21.78 7.10
CA HIS A 104 4.85 21.60 7.13
C HIS A 104 5.37 21.22 8.52
N GLY A 105 6.48 20.48 8.53
CA GLY A 105 7.18 20.05 9.72
C GLY A 105 6.63 18.76 10.33
N PRO A 106 7.27 18.28 11.41
CA PRO A 106 6.86 17.05 12.08
C PRO A 106 5.49 17.21 12.73
N ILE A 107 4.61 16.22 12.57
CA ILE A 107 3.27 16.23 13.19
C ILE A 107 3.35 16.39 14.72
N ALA A 108 4.35 15.77 15.34
CA ALA A 108 4.60 15.85 16.79
C ALA A 108 4.90 17.27 17.31
N GLN A 109 5.12 18.26 16.43
CA GLN A 109 5.33 19.66 16.80
C GLN A 109 4.06 20.52 16.76
N HIS A 110 2.96 19.99 16.20
CA HIS A 110 1.69 20.69 16.03
C HIS A 110 0.63 20.15 16.98
N THR A 111 -0.25 21.02 17.44
CA THR A 111 -1.49 20.68 18.17
C THR A 111 -2.61 20.37 17.20
N LEU A 112 -3.64 19.65 17.65
CA LEU A 112 -4.81 19.38 16.82
C LEU A 112 -5.46 20.67 16.27
N ALA A 113 -5.51 21.72 17.09
CA ALA A 113 -6.06 23.02 16.69
C ALA A 113 -5.25 23.70 15.57
N GLU A 114 -3.93 23.45 15.51
CA GLU A 114 -3.07 23.93 14.41
C GLU A 114 -3.28 23.11 13.13
N LEU A 115 -3.72 21.84 13.23
CA LEU A 115 -3.88 20.90 12.11
C LEU A 115 -5.29 20.89 11.49
N ILE A 116 -6.33 21.21 12.24
CA ILE A 116 -7.74 21.09 11.80
C ILE A 116 -8.07 21.89 10.53
N GLY A 117 -7.27 22.92 10.23
CA GLY A 117 -7.43 23.79 9.07
C GLY A 117 -6.75 23.28 7.79
N LEU A 118 -5.91 22.25 7.87
CA LEU A 118 -5.12 21.77 6.74
C LEU A 118 -5.98 21.07 5.68
N ASP A 119 -5.49 21.10 4.45
CA ASP A 119 -6.02 20.38 3.29
C ASP A 119 -5.19 19.11 3.06
N ALA A 120 -5.82 17.95 3.26
CA ALA A 120 -5.26 16.61 3.09
C ALA A 120 -5.66 15.95 1.75
N GLY A 121 -6.27 16.67 0.80
CA GLY A 121 -6.84 16.08 -0.42
C GLY A 121 -6.43 16.74 -1.74
N ALA A 122 -6.10 18.03 -1.75
CA ALA A 122 -5.73 18.75 -2.98
C ALA A 122 -4.47 18.19 -3.64
N TRP A 123 -3.54 17.63 -2.86
CA TRP A 123 -2.33 16.97 -3.36
C TRP A 123 -2.67 15.74 -4.23
N PHE A 124 -3.78 15.06 -3.95
CA PHE A 124 -4.21 13.87 -4.66
C PHE A 124 -4.93 14.24 -5.96
N HIS A 125 -5.96 15.10 -5.85
CA HIS A 125 -6.70 15.61 -6.99
C HIS A 125 -7.54 16.83 -6.57
N LYS A 126 -7.69 17.82 -7.47
CA LYS A 126 -8.48 19.05 -7.23
C LYS A 126 -9.92 18.84 -6.73
N ARG A 127 -10.50 17.66 -6.97
CA ARG A 127 -11.86 17.31 -6.52
C ARG A 127 -11.97 17.06 -5.03
N TYR A 128 -10.84 16.78 -4.37
CA TYR A 128 -10.73 16.56 -2.93
C TYR A 128 -10.11 17.78 -2.23
N ALA A 129 -10.04 18.93 -2.90
CA ALA A 129 -9.59 20.15 -2.24
C ALA A 129 -10.54 20.48 -1.07
N GLY A 130 -9.95 20.75 0.09
CA GLY A 130 -10.65 20.97 1.36
C GLY A 130 -10.90 19.71 2.19
N GLU A 131 -10.51 18.51 1.74
CA GLU A 131 -10.53 17.31 2.57
C GLU A 131 -9.68 17.55 3.82
N ARG A 132 -10.22 17.25 5.00
CA ARG A 132 -9.52 17.47 6.28
C ARG A 132 -8.63 16.30 6.62
N LEU A 133 -7.61 16.57 7.44
CA LEU A 133 -6.83 15.55 8.12
C LEU A 133 -7.68 14.96 9.27
N PRO A 134 -8.13 13.69 9.21
CA PRO A 134 -9.08 13.17 10.20
C PRO A 134 -8.43 12.88 11.55
N VAL A 135 -9.20 13.02 12.62
CA VAL A 135 -8.87 12.38 13.91
C VAL A 135 -9.40 10.95 13.97
N LEU A 136 -8.86 10.15 14.89
CA LEU A 136 -9.26 8.75 15.06
C LEU A 136 -10.76 8.61 15.29
N GLU A 137 -11.34 9.45 16.15
CA GLU A 137 -12.75 9.41 16.52
C GLU A 137 -13.66 9.57 15.30
N GLU A 138 -13.31 10.47 14.37
CA GLU A 138 -14.06 10.67 13.13
C GLU A 138 -14.05 9.42 12.25
N ALA A 139 -12.91 8.71 12.20
CA ALA A 139 -12.80 7.46 11.45
C ALA A 139 -13.62 6.33 12.09
N LEU A 140 -13.69 6.27 13.43
CA LEU A 140 -14.54 5.31 14.15
C LEU A 140 -16.04 5.63 13.98
N ASP A 141 -16.41 6.90 14.10
CA ASP A 141 -17.79 7.38 13.93
C ASP A 141 -18.31 7.10 12.51
N PHE A 142 -17.47 7.31 11.50
CA PHE A 142 -17.81 7.03 10.10
C PHE A 142 -18.33 5.59 9.90
N SER A 143 -17.69 4.60 10.51
CA SER A 143 -18.14 3.20 10.42
C SER A 143 -19.44 2.95 11.18
N CYS A 144 -19.62 3.58 12.34
CA CYS A 144 -20.83 3.47 13.15
C CYS A 144 -22.05 4.11 12.46
N GLU A 145 -21.89 5.27 11.82
CA GLU A 145 -22.95 5.93 11.06
C GLU A 145 -23.44 5.08 9.90
N ARG A 146 -22.52 4.46 9.17
CA ARG A 146 -22.85 3.59 8.04
C ARG A 146 -23.68 2.38 8.46
N LEU A 147 -23.34 1.72 9.57
CA LEU A 147 -24.11 0.59 10.11
C LEU A 147 -25.55 0.95 10.50
N ARG A 148 -25.82 2.25 10.70
CA ARG A 148 -27.12 2.78 11.07
C ARG A 148 -27.92 3.28 9.87
N ASP A 149 -27.35 3.28 8.66
CA ASP A 149 -28.05 3.69 7.45
C ASP A 149 -28.99 2.55 6.97
N PRO A 150 -30.32 2.70 7.11
CA PRO A 150 -31.28 1.67 6.70
C PRO A 150 -31.33 1.47 5.17
N GLY A 151 -30.69 2.35 4.39
CA GLY A 151 -30.57 2.24 2.93
C GLY A 151 -29.38 1.42 2.44
N ASP A 152 -28.44 1.02 3.31
CA ASP A 152 -27.29 0.21 2.91
C ASP A 152 -27.57 -1.29 3.08
N GLU A 153 -28.07 -1.93 2.02
CA GLU A 153 -28.31 -3.40 2.00
C GLU A 153 -27.00 -4.22 2.17
N ARG A 154 -25.82 -3.58 2.03
CA ARG A 154 -24.51 -4.20 2.33
C ARG A 154 -24.07 -4.01 3.80
N GLY A 155 -24.83 -3.24 4.59
CA GLY A 155 -24.46 -2.71 5.91
C GLY A 155 -24.58 -3.68 7.09
N THR A 156 -24.66 -4.99 6.89
CA THR A 156 -24.79 -5.94 8.01
C THR A 156 -23.46 -6.37 8.62
N GLU A 157 -22.35 -6.27 7.87
CA GLU A 157 -21.03 -6.63 8.36
C GLU A 157 -20.24 -5.41 8.81
N ARG A 158 -19.70 -5.49 10.02
CA ARG A 158 -18.90 -4.42 10.62
C ARG A 158 -17.52 -4.39 9.97
N PRO A 159 -17.11 -3.28 9.33
CA PRO A 159 -15.80 -3.20 8.71
C PRO A 159 -14.70 -3.39 9.77
N LEU A 160 -13.64 -4.11 9.41
CA LEU A 160 -12.47 -4.23 10.27
C LEU A 160 -11.57 -2.99 10.13
N HIS A 161 -11.24 -2.37 11.26
CA HIS A 161 -10.24 -1.31 11.36
C HIS A 161 -8.89 -1.93 11.72
N MET A 162 -7.94 -1.95 10.79
CA MET A 162 -6.54 -2.20 11.12
C MET A 162 -5.88 -0.85 11.43
N ILE A 163 -5.54 -0.62 12.69
CA ILE A 163 -5.01 0.67 13.15
C ILE A 163 -3.51 0.52 13.36
N GLU A 164 -2.70 1.08 12.46
CA GLU A 164 -1.26 1.05 12.62
C GLU A 164 -0.79 2.16 13.58
N LEU A 165 -0.14 1.77 14.67
CA LEU A 165 0.48 2.67 15.61
C LEU A 165 2.00 2.66 15.45
N LYS A 166 2.57 3.83 15.15
CA LYS A 166 4.02 3.99 14.97
C LYS A 166 4.77 4.11 16.31
N GLN A 167 4.07 4.28 17.45
CA GLN A 167 4.68 4.47 18.77
C GLN A 167 3.71 4.19 19.94
N ALA A 168 4.26 3.89 21.13
CA ALA A 168 3.49 3.43 22.30
C ALA A 168 2.61 4.50 22.94
N GLY A 169 2.97 5.78 22.79
CA GLY A 169 2.28 6.91 23.45
C GLY A 169 0.79 7.08 23.12
N LEU A 170 0.27 6.38 22.11
CA LEU A 170 -1.13 6.45 21.69
C LEU A 170 -2.02 5.29 22.13
N VAL A 171 -1.45 4.17 22.61
CA VAL A 171 -2.23 2.94 22.80
C VAL A 171 -3.41 3.15 23.74
N ARG A 172 -3.22 3.92 24.82
CA ARG A 172 -4.29 4.19 25.81
C ARG A 172 -5.40 5.08 25.24
N GLU A 173 -5.05 6.07 24.43
CA GLU A 173 -6.04 6.95 23.81
C GLU A 173 -6.87 6.17 22.78
N VAL A 174 -6.21 5.33 21.98
CA VAL A 174 -6.88 4.42 21.05
C VAL A 174 -7.79 3.44 21.79
N ALA A 175 -7.32 2.85 22.90
CA ALA A 175 -8.14 1.97 23.74
C ALA A 175 -9.39 2.67 24.28
N ARG A 176 -9.24 3.93 24.70
CA ARG A 176 -10.35 4.76 25.18
C ARG A 176 -11.36 5.02 24.06
N ALA A 177 -10.91 5.48 22.89
CA ALA A 177 -11.78 5.77 21.75
C ALA A 177 -12.56 4.51 21.31
N LEU A 178 -11.91 3.35 21.25
CA LEU A 178 -12.55 2.07 20.94
C LEU A 178 -13.55 1.63 22.03
N ALA A 179 -13.28 1.90 23.31
CA ALA A 179 -14.20 1.57 24.39
C ALA A 179 -15.49 2.40 24.34
N GLU A 180 -15.41 3.63 23.84
CA GLU A 180 -16.56 4.51 23.57
C GLU A 180 -17.37 4.03 22.35
N GLN A 181 -16.72 3.39 21.38
CA GLN A 181 -17.31 2.89 20.13
C GLN A 181 -17.40 1.36 20.08
N ARG A 182 -18.21 0.77 20.98
CA ARG A 182 -18.35 -0.70 21.16
C ARG A 182 -18.77 -1.49 19.92
N GLU A 183 -19.23 -0.80 18.87
CA GLU A 183 -19.63 -1.44 17.63
C GLU A 183 -18.47 -1.68 16.66
N VAL A 184 -17.32 -1.03 16.88
CA VAL A 184 -16.15 -1.13 16.01
C VAL A 184 -15.39 -2.43 16.26
N ARG A 185 -15.04 -3.12 15.17
CA ARG A 185 -14.08 -4.22 15.18
C ARG A 185 -12.72 -3.66 14.78
N ALA A 186 -11.72 -3.76 15.66
CA ALA A 186 -10.39 -3.24 15.40
C ALA A 186 -9.28 -4.22 15.77
N ILE A 187 -8.13 -4.09 15.11
CA ILE A 187 -6.86 -4.72 15.47
C ILE A 187 -5.76 -3.65 15.46
N ILE A 188 -4.96 -3.59 16.52
CA ILE A 188 -3.84 -2.66 16.64
C ILE A 188 -2.61 -3.31 16.04
N ALA A 189 -2.07 -2.72 14.98
CA ALA A 189 -0.88 -3.22 14.30
C ALA A 189 0.32 -2.33 14.59
N SER A 190 1.50 -2.92 14.78
CA SER A 190 2.74 -2.15 14.92
C SER A 190 3.98 -2.99 14.64
N PHE A 191 5.03 -2.35 14.12
CA PHE A 191 6.38 -2.91 14.07
C PHE A 191 7.10 -2.88 15.43
N HIS A 192 6.53 -2.16 16.40
CA HIS A 192 7.12 -1.93 17.72
C HIS A 192 6.53 -2.89 18.77
N ARG A 193 7.36 -3.80 19.28
CA ARG A 193 6.93 -4.84 20.23
C ARG A 193 6.33 -4.28 21.52
N ASP A 194 6.83 -3.15 22.01
CA ASP A 194 6.29 -2.45 23.17
C ASP A 194 4.87 -1.92 22.93
N VAL A 195 4.58 -1.41 21.73
CA VAL A 195 3.22 -1.02 21.30
C VAL A 195 2.28 -2.22 21.29
N VAL A 196 2.73 -3.33 20.70
CA VAL A 196 1.97 -4.58 20.61
C VAL A 196 1.65 -5.14 22.00
N LEU A 197 2.64 -5.14 22.90
CA LEU A 197 2.47 -5.58 24.29
C LEU A 197 1.53 -4.66 25.06
N GLU A 198 1.66 -3.34 24.92
CA GLU A 198 0.74 -2.39 25.59
C GLU A 198 -0.68 -2.56 25.07
N ALA A 199 -0.89 -2.74 23.75
CA ALA A 199 -2.21 -2.95 23.16
C ALA A 199 -2.86 -4.23 23.71
N ARG A 200 -2.10 -5.33 23.75
CA ARG A 200 -2.52 -6.59 24.39
C ARG A 200 -2.88 -6.37 25.86
N ASP A 201 -2.06 -5.65 26.62
CA ASP A 201 -2.29 -5.40 28.05
C ASP A 201 -3.50 -4.50 28.32
N GLN A 202 -3.89 -3.66 27.35
CA GLN A 202 -5.17 -2.93 27.35
C GLN A 202 -6.37 -3.80 26.94
N GLY A 203 -6.14 -5.07 26.56
CA GLY A 203 -7.18 -5.99 26.09
C GLY A 203 -7.64 -5.75 24.65
N LEU A 204 -6.84 -5.03 23.86
CA LEU A 204 -7.08 -4.85 22.44
C LEU A 204 -6.48 -6.02 21.66
N ALA A 205 -7.12 -6.39 20.54
CA ALA A 205 -6.50 -7.32 19.60
C ALA A 205 -5.22 -6.69 19.04
N ALA A 206 -4.10 -7.41 19.09
CA ALA A 206 -2.79 -6.88 18.74
C ALA A 206 -2.12 -7.68 17.62
N MET A 207 -1.46 -6.98 16.70
CA MET A 207 -0.72 -7.54 15.57
C MET A 207 0.73 -7.04 15.57
N LEU A 208 1.67 -7.99 15.56
CA LEU A 208 3.09 -7.68 15.29
C LEU A 208 3.33 -7.62 13.78
N LEU A 209 3.81 -6.48 13.29
CA LEU A 209 4.25 -6.30 11.91
C LEU A 209 5.74 -6.58 11.78
N ALA A 210 6.13 -7.21 10.66
CA ALA A 210 7.51 -7.39 10.25
C ALA A 210 7.65 -7.35 8.73
N GLU A 211 8.85 -7.11 8.22
CA GLU A 211 9.13 -7.22 6.78
C GLU A 211 9.02 -8.68 6.29
N ARG A 212 9.49 -9.63 7.12
CA ARG A 212 9.53 -11.05 6.81
C ARG A 212 9.16 -11.86 8.04
N ALA A 213 8.56 -13.04 7.82
CA ALA A 213 8.32 -13.97 8.90
C ALA A 213 9.65 -14.57 9.36
N GLU A 214 9.93 -14.51 10.66
CA GLU A 214 11.12 -15.11 11.26
C GLU A 214 10.76 -15.93 12.51
N GLU A 215 11.61 -16.90 12.87
CA GLU A 215 11.37 -17.81 13.99
C GLU A 215 11.24 -17.05 15.33
N TYR A 216 12.04 -16.00 15.52
CA TYR A 216 12.00 -15.20 16.75
C TYR A 216 10.70 -14.38 16.91
N ASP A 217 10.00 -14.08 15.81
CA ASP A 217 8.67 -13.47 15.85
C ASP A 217 7.59 -14.50 16.14
N ARG A 218 7.75 -15.73 15.63
CA ARG A 218 6.87 -16.86 15.96
C ARG A 218 6.92 -17.20 17.45
N GLU A 219 8.12 -17.31 18.00
CA GLU A 219 8.33 -17.55 19.43
C GLU A 219 7.75 -16.41 20.28
N PHE A 220 7.97 -15.15 19.87
CA PHE A 220 7.45 -13.98 20.56
C PHE A 220 5.91 -13.96 20.58
N THR A 221 5.27 -14.11 19.42
CA THR A 221 3.80 -14.09 19.30
C THR A 221 3.16 -15.21 20.11
N ALA A 222 3.77 -16.41 20.13
CA ALA A 222 3.31 -17.53 20.96
C ALA A 222 3.49 -17.28 22.46
N ARG A 223 4.68 -16.84 22.90
CA ARG A 223 4.98 -16.60 24.32
C ARG A 223 4.09 -15.50 24.90
N GLU A 224 3.94 -14.41 24.16
CA GLU A 224 3.23 -13.21 24.59
C GLU A 224 1.73 -13.26 24.28
N ARG A 225 1.26 -14.31 23.59
CA ARG A 225 -0.13 -14.50 23.14
C ARG A 225 -0.65 -13.33 22.31
N ILE A 226 0.14 -12.93 21.31
CA ILE A 226 -0.26 -11.88 20.36
C ILE A 226 -1.28 -12.46 19.37
N ASP A 227 -2.34 -11.72 19.07
CA ASP A 227 -3.47 -12.22 18.27
C ASP A 227 -3.13 -12.44 16.79
N ALA A 228 -2.20 -11.65 16.26
CA ALA A 228 -1.83 -11.72 14.85
C ALA A 228 -0.36 -11.37 14.55
N HIS A 229 0.11 -11.85 13.41
CA HIS A 229 1.37 -11.46 12.81
C HIS A 229 1.17 -11.07 11.35
N GLY A 230 1.65 -9.88 10.97
CA GLY A 230 1.55 -9.35 9.62
C GLY A 230 2.92 -9.20 8.97
N VAL A 231 3.07 -9.68 7.73
CA VAL A 231 4.34 -9.60 7.01
C VAL A 231 4.24 -8.87 5.68
N GLY A 232 5.35 -8.27 5.26
CA GLY A 232 5.42 -7.54 4.00
C GLY A 232 5.28 -8.42 2.76
N PRO A 233 5.19 -7.81 1.57
CA PRO A 233 5.04 -8.54 0.31
C PRO A 233 6.15 -9.57 0.08
N GLY A 234 5.79 -10.85 -0.04
CA GLY A 234 6.72 -11.98 -0.16
C GLY A 234 7.42 -12.37 1.14
N GLY A 235 7.21 -11.65 2.23
CA GLY A 235 7.82 -11.90 3.54
C GLY A 235 7.40 -13.23 4.18
N TRP A 236 6.27 -13.79 3.74
CA TRP A 236 5.76 -15.10 4.18
C TRP A 236 6.42 -16.30 3.50
N ALA A 237 7.20 -16.09 2.42
CA ALA A 237 7.88 -17.17 1.71
C ALA A 237 9.19 -17.61 2.40
N SER A 238 9.41 -17.23 3.66
CA SER A 238 10.52 -17.70 4.48
C SER A 238 10.26 -19.10 5.05
N GLU A 239 11.30 -19.77 5.55
CA GLU A 239 11.16 -21.04 6.28
C GLU A 239 10.16 -20.91 7.44
N ALA A 240 10.27 -19.84 8.24
CA ALA A 240 9.35 -19.57 9.34
C ALA A 240 7.91 -19.28 8.89
N GLY A 241 7.73 -18.65 7.72
CA GLY A 241 6.41 -18.38 7.16
C GLY A 241 5.66 -19.65 6.73
N ALA A 242 6.38 -20.71 6.37
CA ALA A 242 5.80 -22.02 6.04
C ALA A 242 5.36 -22.84 7.27
N LEU A 243 5.77 -22.44 8.48
CA LEU A 243 5.42 -23.14 9.71
C LEU A 243 4.01 -22.78 10.18
N GLU A 244 3.48 -23.56 11.12
CA GLU A 244 2.27 -23.20 11.86
C GLU A 244 2.56 -22.08 12.87
N TRP A 245 1.59 -21.19 13.04
CA TRP A 245 1.64 -20.06 13.97
C TRP A 245 0.48 -20.14 14.96
N SER A 246 0.74 -19.72 16.20
CA SER A 246 -0.29 -19.70 17.27
C SER A 246 -1.32 -18.57 17.14
N CYS A 247 -1.08 -17.66 16.19
CA CYS A 247 -1.83 -16.44 15.99
C CYS A 247 -2.36 -16.35 14.55
N GLN A 248 -3.23 -15.39 14.28
CA GLN A 248 -3.67 -15.09 12.92
C GLN A 248 -2.47 -14.67 12.06
N ARG A 249 -2.53 -14.97 10.77
CA ARG A 249 -1.51 -14.58 9.80
C ARG A 249 -2.06 -13.57 8.82
N TRP A 250 -1.30 -12.52 8.58
CA TRP A 250 -1.69 -11.41 7.73
C TRP A 250 -0.54 -11.02 6.79
N SER A 251 -0.87 -10.31 5.72
CA SER A 251 0.13 -9.62 4.91
C SER A 251 -0.30 -8.21 4.56
N TRP A 252 0.65 -7.29 4.48
CA TRP A 252 0.39 -5.89 4.20
C TRP A 252 0.98 -5.46 2.85
N SER A 253 0.38 -4.44 2.24
CA SER A 253 0.72 -3.83 0.96
C SER A 253 0.81 -4.81 -0.21
N VAL A 254 -0.14 -5.74 -0.30
CA VAL A 254 -0.15 -6.76 -1.36
C VAL A 254 -0.90 -6.23 -2.59
N ASP A 255 -0.17 -5.67 -3.56
CA ASP A 255 -0.78 -4.97 -4.70
C ASP A 255 -0.62 -5.70 -6.05
N GLU A 256 0.50 -6.42 -6.20
CA GLU A 256 0.87 -7.05 -7.46
C GLU A 256 -0.04 -8.26 -7.75
N PRO A 257 -0.53 -8.45 -9.00
CA PRO A 257 -1.50 -9.49 -9.30
C PRO A 257 -1.05 -10.90 -8.90
N ALA A 258 0.21 -11.26 -9.17
CA ALA A 258 0.77 -12.55 -8.80
C ALA A 258 0.91 -12.72 -7.26
N HIS A 259 1.23 -11.64 -6.54
CA HIS A 259 1.32 -11.68 -5.08
C HIS A 259 -0.07 -11.77 -4.44
N LEU A 260 -1.06 -11.07 -4.97
CA LEU A 260 -2.46 -11.19 -4.55
C LEU A 260 -2.96 -12.63 -4.71
N LEU A 261 -2.69 -13.26 -5.86
CA LEU A 261 -3.08 -14.65 -6.09
C LEU A 261 -2.38 -15.59 -5.10
N ALA A 262 -1.09 -15.41 -4.89
CA ALA A 262 -0.34 -16.22 -3.93
C ALA A 262 -0.87 -16.03 -2.49
N ALA A 263 -1.15 -14.79 -2.08
CA ALA A 263 -1.65 -14.47 -0.75
C ALA A 263 -3.07 -15.01 -0.51
N LEU A 264 -3.96 -14.92 -1.51
CA LEU A 264 -5.34 -15.42 -1.39
C LEU A 264 -5.46 -16.95 -1.52
N ARG A 265 -4.40 -17.63 -1.98
CA ARG A 265 -4.25 -19.09 -1.87
C ARG A 265 -3.54 -19.54 -0.60
N PHE A 266 -2.85 -18.62 0.06
CA PHE A 266 -2.17 -18.89 1.31
C PHE A 266 -3.19 -18.80 2.47
N PRO A 267 -3.02 -19.57 3.57
CA PRO A 267 -3.93 -19.49 4.71
C PRO A 267 -3.69 -18.22 5.54
N PHE A 268 -3.93 -17.06 4.94
CA PHE A 268 -3.99 -15.77 5.62
C PHE A 268 -5.41 -15.50 6.11
N ASN A 269 -5.51 -14.92 7.30
CA ASN A 269 -6.75 -14.40 7.85
C ASN A 269 -7.15 -13.09 7.17
N GLY A 270 -6.17 -12.31 6.70
CA GLY A 270 -6.43 -11.14 5.88
C GLY A 270 -5.18 -10.52 5.26
N ILE A 271 -5.43 -9.63 4.32
CA ILE A 271 -4.42 -8.78 3.69
C ILE A 271 -4.89 -7.33 3.70
N ASN A 272 -3.97 -6.38 3.58
CA ASN A 272 -4.30 -5.04 3.11
C ASN A 272 -3.65 -4.76 1.74
N THR A 273 -4.29 -3.89 0.96
CA THR A 273 -3.90 -3.61 -0.44
C THR A 273 -4.30 -2.20 -0.85
N ASN A 274 -3.50 -1.58 -1.71
CA ASN A 274 -3.86 -0.36 -2.43
C ASN A 274 -4.81 -0.65 -3.62
N GLU A 275 -4.89 -1.91 -4.06
CA GLU A 275 -5.56 -2.37 -5.28
C GLU A 275 -6.85 -3.16 -4.94
N GLY A 276 -7.73 -2.56 -4.14
CA GLY A 276 -8.97 -3.17 -3.65
C GLY A 276 -9.79 -3.94 -4.71
N PRO A 277 -10.17 -3.30 -5.84
CA PRO A 277 -10.95 -3.98 -6.89
C PRO A 277 -10.23 -5.19 -7.49
N ARG A 278 -8.90 -5.11 -7.67
CA ARG A 278 -8.09 -6.24 -8.15
C ARG A 278 -8.13 -7.37 -7.14
N ALA A 279 -7.87 -7.07 -5.86
CA ALA A 279 -7.88 -8.09 -4.81
C ALA A 279 -9.23 -8.81 -4.68
N LEU A 280 -10.35 -8.08 -4.82
CA LEU A 280 -11.69 -8.67 -4.86
C LEU A 280 -11.88 -9.60 -6.06
N ALA A 281 -11.42 -9.19 -7.25
CA ALA A 281 -11.45 -10.03 -8.44
C ALA A 281 -10.58 -11.30 -8.29
N VAL A 282 -9.41 -11.19 -7.65
CA VAL A 282 -8.56 -12.35 -7.36
C VAL A 282 -9.19 -13.26 -6.31
N ARG A 283 -9.88 -12.72 -5.31
CA ARG A 283 -10.65 -13.53 -4.34
C ARG A 283 -11.74 -14.34 -5.04
N GLU A 284 -12.43 -13.71 -5.98
CA GLU A 284 -13.44 -14.38 -6.79
C GLU A 284 -12.83 -15.42 -7.74
N LEU A 285 -11.66 -15.14 -8.32
CA LEU A 285 -10.88 -16.13 -9.09
C LEU A 285 -10.57 -17.38 -8.26
N VAL A 286 -10.04 -17.22 -7.04
CA VAL A 286 -9.72 -18.35 -6.16
C VAL A 286 -10.99 -19.13 -5.78
N ARG A 287 -12.12 -18.43 -5.56
CA ARG A 287 -13.41 -19.06 -5.27
C ARG A 287 -13.96 -19.87 -6.46
N LEU A 288 -13.84 -19.35 -7.67
CA LEU A 288 -14.33 -19.98 -8.90
C LEU A 288 -13.42 -21.10 -9.41
N ALA A 289 -12.12 -21.01 -9.15
CA ALA A 289 -11.09 -21.97 -9.57
C ALA A 289 -10.21 -22.44 -8.39
N PRO A 290 -10.78 -23.13 -7.38
CA PRO A 290 -10.05 -23.52 -6.17
C PRO A 290 -8.95 -24.56 -6.43
N ASP A 291 -9.12 -25.40 -7.45
CA ASP A 291 -8.15 -26.43 -7.84
C ASP A 291 -7.05 -25.90 -8.78
N ASP A 292 -7.15 -24.62 -9.20
CA ASP A 292 -6.12 -24.01 -10.02
C ASP A 292 -4.87 -23.70 -9.18
N ALA A 293 -3.72 -24.22 -9.61
CA ALA A 293 -2.42 -23.94 -9.02
C ALA A 293 -1.48 -23.17 -9.97
N GLY A 294 -1.96 -22.77 -11.15
CA GLY A 294 -1.15 -22.05 -12.13
C GLY A 294 -0.87 -20.59 -11.74
N PRO A 295 -0.04 -19.88 -12.54
CA PRO A 295 0.28 -18.48 -12.33
C PRO A 295 -0.96 -17.59 -12.55
N TYR A 296 -0.81 -16.29 -12.27
CA TYR A 296 -1.88 -15.33 -12.50
C TYR A 296 -2.38 -15.37 -13.96
N PRO A 297 -3.70 -15.39 -14.24
CA PRO A 297 -4.20 -15.68 -15.58
C PRO A 297 -3.85 -14.68 -16.67
N VAL A 298 -3.45 -13.45 -16.29
CA VAL A 298 -3.16 -12.35 -17.20
C VAL A 298 -1.76 -11.81 -16.92
N GLU A 299 -0.82 -12.05 -17.82
CA GLU A 299 0.52 -11.48 -17.72
C GLU A 299 0.74 -10.50 -18.87
N VAL A 300 1.33 -9.35 -18.56
CA VAL A 300 1.53 -8.26 -19.51
C VAL A 300 2.98 -7.85 -19.49
N GLY A 301 3.58 -7.69 -20.67
CA GLY A 301 4.95 -7.23 -20.81
C GLY A 301 5.14 -5.78 -20.35
N GLU A 302 6.34 -5.47 -19.87
CA GLU A 302 6.73 -4.12 -19.48
C GLU A 302 6.79 -3.16 -20.68
N LEU A 303 6.42 -1.90 -20.45
CA LEU A 303 6.55 -0.83 -21.42
C LEU A 303 7.92 -0.18 -21.27
N LEU A 304 8.91 -0.65 -22.04
CA LEU A 304 10.24 -0.06 -22.05
C LEU A 304 10.20 1.35 -22.64
N VAL A 305 10.61 2.35 -21.85
CA VAL A 305 10.64 3.76 -22.24
C VAL A 305 12.06 4.15 -22.60
N ASP A 306 12.27 4.62 -23.83
CA ASP A 306 13.57 5.14 -24.29
C ASP A 306 13.77 6.58 -23.80
N PRO A 307 14.78 6.85 -22.95
CA PRO A 307 15.04 8.20 -22.42
C PRO A 307 15.47 9.22 -23.48
N GLY A 308 15.85 8.80 -24.70
CA GLY A 308 16.41 9.68 -25.73
C GLY A 308 15.41 10.24 -26.74
N ARG A 309 14.15 9.80 -26.74
CA ARG A 309 13.13 10.20 -27.72
C ARG A 309 12.05 11.07 -27.10
N PHE A 310 12.36 12.35 -26.91
CA PHE A 310 11.34 13.35 -26.60
C PHE A 310 10.50 13.63 -27.85
N ALA A 311 9.26 13.14 -27.89
CA ALA A 311 8.31 13.58 -28.91
C ALA A 311 7.63 14.87 -28.40
N LEU A 312 7.97 16.02 -28.99
CA LEU A 312 7.35 17.31 -28.69
C LEU A 312 5.83 17.17 -28.66
N GLY A 313 5.21 17.42 -27.51
CA GLY A 313 3.75 17.44 -27.33
C GLY A 313 3.09 16.19 -26.72
N ARG A 314 3.82 15.08 -26.47
CA ARG A 314 3.24 13.84 -25.90
C ARG A 314 3.66 13.49 -24.45
N GLY A 315 4.45 14.34 -23.80
CA GLY A 315 4.98 14.11 -22.45
C GLY A 315 6.25 13.25 -22.42
N GLU A 316 6.86 13.09 -21.25
CA GLU A 316 8.15 12.39 -21.09
C GLU A 316 8.02 10.86 -21.00
N TRP A 317 6.80 10.38 -20.81
CA TRP A 317 6.47 8.96 -20.74
C TRP A 317 5.78 8.49 -22.02
N CYS A 318 6.41 8.74 -23.18
CA CYS A 318 5.83 8.38 -24.47
C CYS A 318 6.57 7.27 -25.19
N GLY A 319 5.84 6.53 -26.01
CA GLY A 319 6.41 5.46 -26.83
C GLY A 319 5.38 4.78 -27.71
N GLN A 320 5.89 3.86 -28.51
CA GLN A 320 5.11 2.90 -29.27
C GLN A 320 5.61 1.51 -28.87
N TRP A 321 4.70 0.66 -28.45
CA TRP A 321 5.01 -0.65 -27.89
C TRP A 321 4.23 -1.74 -28.58
N ARG A 322 4.90 -2.88 -28.73
CA ARG A 322 4.28 -4.17 -28.97
C ARG A 322 4.36 -4.94 -27.67
N VAL A 323 3.21 -5.08 -27.03
CA VAL A 323 3.13 -5.62 -25.67
C VAL A 323 2.68 -7.07 -25.76
N PRO A 324 3.54 -8.04 -25.43
CA PRO A 324 3.09 -9.41 -25.30
C PRO A 324 2.15 -9.52 -24.10
N ILE A 325 1.02 -10.19 -24.30
CA ILE A 325 0.03 -10.50 -23.28
C ILE A 325 -0.14 -12.00 -23.27
N ALA A 326 0.13 -12.65 -22.15
CA ALA A 326 -0.17 -14.05 -21.96
C ALA A 326 -1.50 -14.19 -21.22
N LEU A 327 -2.40 -14.99 -21.79
CA LEU A 327 -3.68 -15.33 -21.21
C LEU A 327 -3.72 -16.80 -20.91
N ARG A 328 -4.30 -17.15 -19.76
CA ARG A 328 -4.59 -18.52 -19.38
C ARG A 328 -6.04 -18.65 -18.96
N ASN A 329 -6.63 -19.80 -19.24
CA ASN A 329 -7.91 -20.19 -18.66
C ASN A 329 -7.69 -20.98 -17.37
N PRO A 330 -7.92 -20.38 -16.18
CA PRO A 330 -7.76 -21.08 -14.90
C PRO A 330 -8.95 -22.00 -14.59
N PHE A 331 -10.04 -21.92 -15.36
CA PHE A 331 -11.29 -22.59 -15.05
C PHE A 331 -11.38 -23.99 -15.69
N ALA A 332 -12.16 -24.86 -15.08
CA ALA A 332 -12.48 -26.19 -15.61
C ALA A 332 -13.52 -26.16 -16.76
N TRP A 333 -13.78 -25.00 -17.37
CA TRP A 333 -14.76 -24.78 -18.43
C TRP A 333 -14.22 -23.78 -19.46
N PRO A 334 -14.73 -23.80 -20.71
CA PRO A 334 -14.27 -22.85 -21.73
C PRO A 334 -14.71 -21.43 -21.40
N VAL A 335 -13.86 -20.46 -21.80
CA VAL A 335 -14.11 -19.03 -21.62
C VAL A 335 -13.80 -18.25 -22.89
N GLU A 336 -14.51 -17.14 -23.06
CA GLU A 336 -14.14 -16.08 -24.00
C GLU A 336 -13.46 -14.96 -23.23
N VAL A 337 -12.34 -14.45 -23.74
CA VAL A 337 -11.56 -13.39 -23.10
C VAL A 337 -11.46 -12.20 -24.03
N GLU A 338 -12.03 -11.07 -23.61
CA GLU A 338 -11.91 -9.78 -24.28
C GLU A 338 -10.93 -8.88 -23.52
N LEU A 339 -10.05 -8.19 -24.24
CA LEU A 339 -9.07 -7.29 -23.65
C LEU A 339 -9.49 -5.83 -23.79
N GLU A 340 -9.46 -5.11 -22.67
CA GLU A 340 -9.68 -3.68 -22.57
C GLU A 340 -8.45 -3.00 -21.98
N LEU A 341 -8.10 -1.82 -22.50
CA LEU A 341 -7.10 -0.95 -21.87
C LEU A 341 -7.81 0.00 -20.91
N VAL A 342 -7.47 -0.06 -19.63
CA VAL A 342 -7.96 0.85 -18.59
C VAL A 342 -6.89 1.90 -18.33
N VAL A 343 -7.13 3.13 -18.78
CA VAL A 343 -6.24 4.27 -18.56
C VAL A 343 -6.62 4.97 -17.26
N ARG A 344 -5.80 4.80 -16.22
CA ARG A 344 -6.02 5.44 -14.92
C ARG A 344 -5.61 6.92 -14.92
N ARG A 345 -4.48 7.26 -15.58
CA ARG A 345 -3.96 8.64 -15.79
C ARG A 345 -3.19 8.71 -17.12
N GLY A 346 -3.14 9.88 -17.76
CA GLY A 346 -2.42 10.12 -19.03
C GLY A 346 -3.30 9.97 -20.28
N ALA A 347 -2.70 10.04 -21.47
CA ALA A 347 -3.39 9.90 -22.76
C ALA A 347 -2.72 8.80 -23.59
N PHE A 348 -3.45 7.72 -23.84
CA PHE A 348 -2.98 6.58 -24.63
C PHE A 348 -3.92 6.35 -25.80
N GLU A 349 -3.33 6.14 -26.98
CA GLU A 349 -4.00 5.73 -28.20
C GLU A 349 -3.74 4.24 -28.42
N ILE A 350 -4.81 3.45 -28.45
CA ILE A 350 -4.70 2.04 -28.79
C ILE A 350 -4.66 1.97 -30.31
N GLY A 351 -3.67 1.26 -30.86
CA GLY A 351 -3.66 0.93 -32.27
C GLY A 351 -4.70 -0.15 -32.54
N VAL A 352 -4.23 -1.39 -32.68
CA VAL A 352 -5.10 -2.55 -32.93
C VAL A 352 -5.27 -3.35 -31.64
N ARG A 353 -6.51 -3.47 -31.15
CA ARG A 353 -6.84 -4.44 -30.09
C ARG A 353 -6.81 -5.85 -30.68
N PRO A 354 -6.23 -6.84 -29.98
CA PRO A 354 -6.29 -8.22 -30.43
C PRO A 354 -7.76 -8.70 -30.43
N PRO A 355 -8.12 -9.63 -31.33
CA PRO A 355 -9.45 -10.21 -31.36
C PRO A 355 -9.73 -11.03 -30.10
N LEU A 356 -11.02 -11.24 -29.82
CA LEU A 356 -11.54 -12.10 -28.76
C LEU A 356 -10.81 -13.45 -28.73
N ALA A 357 -10.29 -13.85 -27.57
CA ALA A 357 -9.68 -15.16 -27.38
C ALA A 357 -10.72 -16.17 -26.89
N ARG A 358 -10.67 -17.40 -27.41
CA ARG A 358 -11.52 -18.51 -26.95
C ARG A 358 -10.63 -19.60 -26.39
N LEU A 359 -10.67 -19.78 -25.07
CA LEU A 359 -9.75 -20.66 -24.36
C LEU A 359 -10.51 -21.88 -23.84
N ALA A 360 -10.05 -23.08 -24.23
CA ALA A 360 -10.47 -24.33 -23.61
C ALA A 360 -9.99 -24.41 -22.14
N PRO A 361 -10.54 -25.29 -21.30
CA PRO A 361 -10.08 -25.47 -19.92
C PRO A 361 -8.56 -25.69 -19.85
N GLY A 362 -7.86 -24.94 -18.99
CA GLY A 362 -6.41 -25.04 -18.81
C GLY A 362 -5.56 -24.55 -20.00
N ALA A 363 -6.16 -24.08 -21.10
CA ALA A 363 -5.42 -23.57 -22.24
C ALA A 363 -4.77 -22.22 -21.94
N SER A 364 -3.62 -21.99 -22.57
CA SER A 364 -2.93 -20.70 -22.56
C SER A 364 -2.69 -20.22 -23.98
N GLU A 365 -2.67 -18.91 -24.16
CA GLU A 365 -2.43 -18.27 -25.44
C GLU A 365 -1.69 -16.95 -25.26
N SER A 366 -0.81 -16.62 -26.22
CA SER A 366 -0.17 -15.31 -26.28
C SER A 366 -0.84 -14.43 -27.33
N ARG A 367 -0.98 -13.15 -26.98
CA ARG A 367 -1.50 -12.08 -27.82
C ARG A 367 -0.50 -10.94 -27.82
N GLU A 368 -0.60 -10.07 -28.82
CA GLU A 368 0.16 -8.84 -28.89
C GLU A 368 -0.80 -7.67 -28.96
N LEU A 369 -0.54 -6.64 -28.16
CA LEU A 369 -1.27 -5.39 -28.17
C LEU A 369 -0.34 -4.28 -28.69
N GLU A 370 -0.78 -3.57 -29.73
CA GLU A 370 -0.06 -2.39 -30.21
C GLU A 370 -0.57 -1.15 -29.49
N LEU A 371 0.31 -0.52 -28.71
CA LEU A 371 0.03 0.66 -27.92
C LEU A 371 0.88 1.84 -28.39
N THR A 372 0.29 3.01 -28.52
CA THR A 372 1.02 4.28 -28.67
C THR A 372 0.47 5.25 -27.64
N GLY A 373 1.31 5.92 -26.88
CA GLY A 373 0.77 6.79 -25.85
C GLY A 373 1.82 7.61 -25.15
N GLY A 374 1.36 8.46 -24.24
CA GLY A 374 2.18 9.43 -23.56
C GLY A 374 1.56 9.90 -22.25
N SER A 375 2.43 10.25 -21.30
CA SER A 375 2.01 11.02 -20.13
C SER A 375 3.09 12.03 -19.76
N PHE A 376 2.67 13.20 -19.30
CA PHE A 376 3.55 14.18 -18.68
C PHE A 376 3.86 13.83 -17.22
N SER A 377 2.97 13.06 -16.57
CA SER A 377 3.14 12.65 -15.18
C SER A 377 3.43 11.14 -15.11
N PRO A 378 4.31 10.70 -14.19
CA PRO A 378 4.57 9.30 -13.98
C PRO A 378 3.43 8.57 -13.24
N GLY A 379 2.26 9.20 -13.03
CA GLY A 379 1.13 8.60 -12.31
C GLY A 379 0.71 7.22 -12.82
N GLY A 380 -0.08 6.50 -12.01
CA GLY A 380 -0.38 5.06 -12.15
C GLY A 380 -0.47 4.56 -13.59
N ASP A 381 0.29 3.50 -13.86
CA ASP A 381 0.37 2.86 -15.16
C ASP A 381 -1.03 2.44 -15.66
N PRO A 382 -1.28 2.48 -16.99
CA PRO A 382 -2.49 1.88 -17.52
C PRO A 382 -2.52 0.39 -17.16
N CYS A 383 -3.70 -0.22 -17.14
CA CYS A 383 -3.86 -1.64 -16.90
C CYS A 383 -4.50 -2.29 -18.13
N VAL A 384 -4.15 -3.53 -18.41
CA VAL A 384 -4.96 -4.37 -19.29
C VAL A 384 -5.98 -5.07 -18.42
N ALA A 385 -7.26 -4.84 -18.67
CA ALA A 385 -8.36 -5.63 -18.12
C ALA A 385 -8.69 -6.77 -19.10
N ALA A 386 -8.81 -7.98 -18.58
CA ALA A 386 -9.23 -9.17 -19.29
C ALA A 386 -10.61 -9.58 -18.77
N HIS A 387 -11.61 -9.48 -19.63
CA HIS A 387 -12.99 -9.86 -19.35
C HIS A 387 -13.19 -11.33 -19.71
N TYR A 388 -13.10 -12.19 -18.70
CA TYR A 388 -13.40 -13.61 -18.83
C TYR A 388 -14.91 -13.79 -18.78
N ARG A 389 -15.51 -14.30 -19.86
CA ARG A 389 -16.95 -14.57 -19.96
C ARG A 389 -17.20 -16.04 -20.27
N TRP A 390 -18.24 -16.59 -19.68
CA TRP A 390 -18.71 -17.95 -19.98
C TRP A 390 -20.23 -17.98 -20.06
N SER A 391 -20.73 -18.89 -20.90
CA SER A 391 -22.16 -19.11 -21.10
C SER A 391 -22.71 -20.20 -20.18
N ASN A 392 -24.03 -20.32 -20.13
CA ASN A 392 -24.71 -21.42 -19.43
C ASN A 392 -24.28 -22.76 -20.05
N ALA A 393 -23.49 -23.55 -19.31
CA ALA A 393 -23.05 -24.86 -19.74
C ALA A 393 -22.75 -25.76 -18.53
N ALA A 394 -23.01 -27.06 -18.66
CA ALA A 394 -22.65 -28.08 -17.67
C ALA A 394 -23.10 -27.78 -16.22
N GLY A 395 -24.30 -27.22 -16.05
CA GLY A 395 -24.88 -26.93 -14.72
C GLY A 395 -24.35 -25.64 -14.06
N ARG A 396 -23.61 -24.80 -14.77
CA ARG A 396 -23.19 -23.47 -14.30
C ARG A 396 -24.00 -22.36 -14.96
N THR A 397 -24.28 -21.31 -14.18
CA THR A 397 -24.82 -20.05 -14.70
C THR A 397 -23.74 -19.28 -15.44
N ALA A 398 -24.15 -18.59 -16.51
CA ALA A 398 -23.32 -17.63 -17.22
C ALA A 398 -22.78 -16.59 -16.23
N GLY A 399 -21.58 -16.11 -16.51
CA GLY A 399 -20.91 -15.17 -15.62
C GLY A 399 -19.74 -14.47 -16.31
N GLU A 400 -19.21 -13.48 -15.60
CA GLU A 400 -18.07 -12.69 -16.00
C GLU A 400 -17.13 -12.49 -14.81
N LEU A 401 -15.83 -12.47 -15.09
CA LEU A 401 -14.81 -12.05 -14.16
C LEU A 401 -13.84 -11.13 -14.89
N VAL A 402 -13.54 -9.98 -14.29
CA VAL A 402 -12.55 -9.04 -14.85
C VAL A 402 -11.28 -9.12 -14.03
N LEU A 403 -10.20 -9.56 -14.67
CA LEU A 403 -8.87 -9.59 -14.08
C LEU A 403 -8.02 -8.51 -14.75
N ASP A 404 -7.27 -7.74 -13.98
CA ASP A 404 -6.36 -6.74 -14.54
C ASP A 404 -4.88 -7.09 -14.30
N ALA A 405 -4.02 -6.54 -15.15
CA ALA A 405 -2.59 -6.57 -15.00
C ALA A 405 -2.00 -5.19 -15.40
N PRO A 406 -1.09 -4.62 -14.59
CA PRO A 406 -0.53 -3.30 -14.86
C PRO A 406 0.45 -3.33 -16.05
N LEU A 407 0.37 -2.32 -16.91
CA LEU A 407 1.33 -2.05 -17.98
C LEU A 407 2.50 -1.24 -17.43
N VAL A 408 3.37 -1.90 -16.69
CA VAL A 408 4.44 -1.23 -15.96
C VAL A 408 5.39 -0.53 -16.92
N ARG A 409 5.50 0.80 -16.82
CA ARG A 409 6.47 1.58 -17.61
C ARG A 409 7.84 1.51 -16.95
N VAL A 410 8.87 1.11 -17.70
CA VAL A 410 10.22 0.96 -17.16
C VAL A 410 11.21 1.79 -17.96
N ARG A 411 11.96 2.69 -17.29
CA ARG A 411 13.16 3.29 -17.88
C ARG A 411 14.38 2.41 -17.60
N CYS A 412 15.17 2.16 -18.63
CA CYS A 412 16.40 1.37 -18.51
C CYS A 412 17.63 2.26 -18.66
N ALA A 413 18.55 2.19 -17.69
CA ALA A 413 19.86 2.79 -17.75
C ALA A 413 20.91 1.70 -17.96
N ARG A 414 21.53 1.67 -19.13
CA ARG A 414 22.61 0.74 -19.45
C ARG A 414 23.96 1.35 -19.08
N VAL A 415 24.56 0.92 -17.97
CA VAL A 415 25.75 1.56 -17.43
C VAL A 415 27.06 0.91 -17.85
N ARG A 416 27.99 1.76 -18.27
CA ARG A 416 29.35 1.41 -18.73
C ARG A 416 30.39 2.17 -17.90
N ARG A 417 31.66 2.05 -18.29
CA ARG A 417 32.75 2.87 -17.74
C ARG A 417 32.56 4.35 -18.07
N ASP A 418 32.10 4.65 -19.27
CA ASP A 418 31.82 6.01 -19.70
C ASP A 418 30.60 6.57 -18.97
N PRO A 419 30.62 7.86 -18.57
CA PRO A 419 29.47 8.50 -17.94
C PRO A 419 28.23 8.50 -18.85
N LEU A 420 27.14 7.92 -18.34
CA LEU A 420 25.81 7.99 -18.94
C LEU A 420 25.06 9.19 -18.33
N ARG A 421 24.62 10.12 -19.18
CA ARG A 421 23.71 11.19 -18.78
C ARG A 421 22.29 10.65 -18.65
N LEU A 422 21.67 10.87 -17.49
CA LEU A 422 20.27 10.55 -17.22
C LEU A 422 19.48 11.87 -17.06
N PRO A 423 18.66 12.27 -18.04
CA PRO A 423 17.79 13.43 -17.91
C PRO A 423 16.65 13.14 -16.94
N MET A 424 16.43 14.06 -16.00
CA MET A 424 15.31 14.02 -15.06
C MET A 424 14.02 14.29 -15.81
N LEU A 425 12.93 13.76 -15.25
CA LEU A 425 11.59 13.89 -15.77
C LEU A 425 11.06 15.30 -15.60
N ARG A 426 10.51 15.87 -16.69
CA ARG A 426 9.67 17.05 -16.65
C ARG A 426 8.23 16.65 -16.35
N GLU A 427 7.86 16.70 -15.07
CA GLU A 427 6.51 16.33 -14.63
C GLU A 427 5.47 17.40 -14.97
N ARG A 428 5.94 18.64 -15.11
CA ARG A 428 5.17 19.77 -15.65
C ARG A 428 5.86 20.30 -16.90
N PRO A 429 5.11 20.78 -17.91
CA PRO A 429 5.68 21.37 -19.13
C PRO A 429 6.73 22.46 -18.87
N GLU A 430 6.57 23.21 -17.78
CA GLU A 430 7.45 24.30 -17.36
C GLU A 430 8.65 23.88 -16.50
N ASP A 431 8.76 22.60 -16.13
CA ASP A 431 9.87 22.14 -15.30
C ASP A 431 11.21 22.30 -16.04
N PRO A 432 12.21 22.98 -15.42
CA PRO A 432 13.52 23.16 -16.05
C PRO A 432 14.27 21.84 -16.21
N ASP A 433 15.08 21.74 -17.26
CA ASP A 433 15.98 20.60 -17.46
C ASP A 433 16.91 20.39 -16.28
N ALA A 434 16.93 19.15 -15.80
CA ALA A 434 17.85 18.67 -14.80
C ALA A 434 18.39 17.31 -15.21
N SER A 435 19.58 16.95 -14.76
CA SER A 435 20.23 15.71 -15.13
C SER A 435 21.24 15.25 -14.08
N VAL A 436 21.43 13.93 -14.04
CA VAL A 436 22.51 13.28 -13.29
C VAL A 436 23.41 12.51 -14.26
N LEU A 437 24.67 12.35 -13.88
CA LEU A 437 25.60 11.45 -14.53
C LEU A 437 25.72 10.17 -13.72
N VAL A 438 25.67 9.04 -14.42
CA VAL A 438 25.88 7.72 -13.83
C VAL A 438 27.05 7.06 -14.52
N ARG A 439 28.05 6.61 -13.75
CA ARG A 439 29.19 5.85 -14.28
C ARG A 439 29.50 4.65 -13.41
N ARG A 440 29.93 3.56 -14.02
CA ARG A 440 30.35 2.35 -13.31
C ARG A 440 31.87 2.25 -13.27
N GLN A 441 32.41 1.95 -12.09
CA GLN A 441 33.83 1.65 -11.88
C GLN A 441 33.97 0.36 -11.06
N GLY A 442 34.19 -0.75 -11.75
CA GLY A 442 34.16 -2.08 -11.13
C GLY A 442 32.77 -2.38 -10.57
N ARG A 443 32.67 -2.62 -9.26
CA ARG A 443 31.40 -2.81 -8.54
C ARG A 443 30.79 -1.51 -8.01
N SER A 444 31.51 -0.40 -8.08
CA SER A 444 30.97 0.88 -7.62
C SER A 444 30.19 1.58 -8.73
N LEU A 445 28.98 2.04 -8.40
CA LEU A 445 28.18 2.94 -9.21
C LEU A 445 28.30 4.36 -8.65
N HIS A 446 28.72 5.30 -9.48
CA HIS A 446 28.77 6.71 -9.12
C HIS A 446 27.58 7.43 -9.75
N VAL A 447 26.79 8.13 -8.95
CA VAL A 447 25.67 8.98 -9.38
C VAL A 447 25.99 10.40 -8.95
N SER A 448 26.04 11.36 -9.87
CA SER A 448 26.40 12.76 -9.55
C SER A 448 25.52 13.76 -10.24
N ILE A 449 25.30 14.91 -9.59
CA ILE A 449 24.53 16.02 -10.20
C ILE A 449 25.33 16.58 -11.37
N GLU A 450 24.72 16.63 -12.55
CA GLU A 450 25.28 17.32 -13.70
C GLU A 450 24.62 18.68 -13.88
N SER A 451 23.29 18.71 -13.82
CA SER A 451 22.50 19.94 -13.81
C SER A 451 21.38 19.79 -12.78
N ALA A 452 21.31 20.73 -11.83
CA ALA A 452 20.19 20.83 -10.90
C ALA A 452 18.98 21.58 -11.50
N GLY A 453 19.08 22.01 -12.76
CA GLY A 453 18.12 22.95 -13.36
C GLY A 453 18.07 24.25 -12.56
N LYS A 454 16.90 24.56 -11.99
CA LYS A 454 16.70 25.73 -11.12
C LYS A 454 16.71 25.42 -9.62
N LEU A 455 16.90 24.15 -9.22
CA LEU A 455 16.87 23.78 -7.81
C LEU A 455 18.03 24.41 -7.04
N LYS A 456 17.71 25.02 -5.90
CA LYS A 456 18.66 25.49 -4.88
C LYS A 456 18.90 24.39 -3.85
N ASP A 457 20.12 24.32 -3.31
CA ASP A 457 20.56 23.29 -2.35
C ASP A 457 20.19 21.86 -2.77
N ALA A 458 20.35 21.59 -4.08
CA ALA A 458 20.02 20.31 -4.66
C ALA A 458 20.90 19.20 -4.06
N ARG A 459 20.25 18.11 -3.69
CA ARG A 459 20.86 16.84 -3.32
C ARG A 459 20.52 15.82 -4.39
N VAL A 460 21.37 14.82 -4.53
CA VAL A 460 21.09 13.62 -5.34
C VAL A 460 20.61 12.51 -4.43
N TRP A 461 19.68 11.72 -4.92
CA TRP A 461 19.27 10.48 -4.28
C TRP A 461 19.27 9.35 -5.29
N ALA A 462 19.40 8.12 -4.80
CA ALA A 462 19.30 6.91 -5.60
C ALA A 462 18.72 5.78 -4.76
N ASN A 463 17.82 5.01 -5.38
CA ASN A 463 17.35 3.72 -4.87
C ASN A 463 18.02 2.62 -5.70
N LEU A 464 18.73 1.71 -5.05
CA LEU A 464 19.34 0.54 -5.67
C LEU A 464 18.87 -0.71 -4.94
N ASP A 465 18.10 -1.55 -5.63
CA ASP A 465 17.54 -2.81 -5.11
C ASP A 465 16.75 -2.64 -3.78
N GLY A 466 16.02 -1.52 -3.66
CA GLY A 466 15.22 -1.18 -2.47
C GLY A 466 15.96 -0.30 -1.45
N ALA A 467 17.29 -0.26 -1.48
CA ALA A 467 18.08 0.58 -0.57
C ALA A 467 18.19 2.01 -1.09
N VAL A 468 17.79 2.98 -0.26
CA VAL A 468 17.77 4.39 -0.66
C VAL A 468 18.93 5.15 -0.04
N HIS A 469 19.61 5.94 -0.87
CA HIS A 469 20.79 6.70 -0.51
C HIS A 469 20.63 8.16 -0.94
N THR A 470 21.14 9.09 -0.14
CA THR A 470 21.11 10.53 -0.43
C THR A 470 22.49 11.16 -0.26
N GLY A 471 22.86 12.10 -1.12
CA GLY A 471 24.15 12.79 -1.10
C GLY A 471 24.05 14.22 -1.65
N THR A 472 24.96 15.11 -1.26
CA THR A 472 24.86 16.54 -1.62
C THR A 472 25.24 16.85 -3.07
N ARG A 473 26.33 16.26 -3.58
CA ARG A 473 26.78 16.44 -4.99
C ARG A 473 26.91 15.14 -5.77
N GLY A 474 26.95 14.02 -5.05
CA GLY A 474 27.14 12.70 -5.62
C GLY A 474 26.94 11.60 -4.59
N LEU A 475 26.83 10.39 -5.10
CA LEU A 475 26.69 9.13 -4.38
C LEU A 475 27.66 8.11 -4.96
N ARG A 476 28.16 7.24 -4.09
CA ARG A 476 28.84 6.00 -4.47
C ARG A 476 28.04 4.86 -3.88
N LEU A 477 27.52 3.99 -4.74
CA LEU A 477 26.76 2.81 -4.38
C LEU A 477 27.55 1.57 -4.75
N GLU A 478 27.33 0.46 -4.05
CA GLU A 478 27.90 -0.84 -4.40
C GLU A 478 26.86 -1.66 -5.15
N LEU A 479 27.23 -2.16 -6.32
CA LEU A 479 26.39 -3.05 -7.12
C LEU A 479 26.35 -4.45 -6.50
N PRO A 480 25.22 -5.17 -6.64
CA PRO A 480 25.13 -6.58 -6.29
C PRO A 480 26.27 -7.38 -6.92
N PHE A 481 26.76 -8.39 -6.22
CA PHE A 481 27.89 -9.21 -6.68
C PHE A 481 27.61 -9.88 -8.03
N ASP A 482 26.36 -10.27 -8.25
CA ASP A 482 25.86 -10.94 -9.44
C ASP A 482 25.30 -9.98 -10.51
N PHE A 483 25.50 -8.66 -10.38
CA PHE A 483 24.93 -7.65 -11.28
C PHE A 483 25.17 -7.93 -12.77
N ASP A 484 26.37 -8.38 -13.15
CA ASP A 484 26.71 -8.70 -14.55
C ASP A 484 25.99 -9.94 -15.08
N GLY A 485 25.55 -10.84 -14.20
CA GLY A 485 24.81 -12.05 -14.54
C GLY A 485 23.30 -11.82 -14.65
N ARG A 486 22.78 -10.72 -14.12
CA ARG A 486 21.34 -10.41 -14.15
C ARG A 486 20.95 -9.85 -15.53
N ARG A 487 20.35 -10.69 -16.38
CA ARG A 487 19.86 -10.30 -17.73
C ARG A 487 18.89 -9.13 -17.67
N ASP A 488 18.01 -9.15 -16.68
CA ASP A 488 16.99 -8.12 -16.45
C ASP A 488 17.50 -6.96 -15.59
N GLY A 489 18.80 -6.91 -15.27
CA GLY A 489 19.39 -5.86 -14.45
C GLY A 489 18.90 -5.86 -13.00
N VAL A 490 18.94 -4.70 -12.36
CA VAL A 490 18.51 -4.48 -10.97
C VAL A 490 17.57 -3.30 -10.88
N ARG A 491 16.64 -3.32 -9.91
CA ARG A 491 15.77 -2.18 -9.63
C ARG A 491 16.62 -0.96 -9.32
N PHE A 492 16.36 0.14 -10.02
CA PHE A 492 17.15 1.35 -9.87
C PHE A 492 16.32 2.59 -10.15
N SER A 493 16.44 3.56 -9.27
CA SER A 493 15.93 4.90 -9.51
C SER A 493 16.95 5.91 -9.00
N CYS A 494 16.91 7.11 -9.56
CA CYS A 494 17.66 8.24 -9.03
C CYS A 494 16.93 9.54 -9.31
N GLY A 495 17.36 10.58 -8.62
CA GLY A 495 16.84 11.90 -8.84
C GLY A 495 17.57 12.96 -8.03
N LEU A 496 16.98 14.14 -8.03
CA LEU A 496 17.38 15.30 -7.29
C LEU A 496 16.24 15.76 -6.39
N ASP A 497 16.58 16.34 -5.24
CA ASP A 497 15.66 17.08 -4.40
C ASP A 497 16.29 18.39 -3.96
N GLY A 498 15.56 19.50 -4.06
CA GLY A 498 16.06 20.83 -3.70
C GLY A 498 14.93 21.85 -3.63
N PHE A 499 15.23 23.12 -3.41
CA PHE A 499 14.21 24.17 -3.32
C PHE A 499 14.00 24.84 -4.67
N ALA A 500 12.74 25.09 -5.06
CA ALA A 500 12.43 25.77 -6.33
C ALA A 500 12.92 27.23 -6.35
N GLU A 501 12.94 27.86 -5.18
CA GLU A 501 13.38 29.24 -4.96
C GLU A 501 13.97 29.40 -3.56
N ALA A 502 14.72 30.47 -3.33
CA ALA A 502 15.33 30.75 -2.03
C ALA A 502 14.24 31.08 -0.99
N GLY A 503 14.24 30.37 0.14
CA GLY A 503 13.22 30.52 1.18
C GLY A 503 11.97 29.66 0.98
N ALA A 504 11.88 28.89 -0.11
CA ALA A 504 10.81 27.90 -0.27
C ALA A 504 10.88 26.85 0.85
N ARG A 505 9.72 26.49 1.40
CA ARG A 505 9.62 25.55 2.53
C ARG A 505 9.58 24.08 2.09
N ARG A 506 9.08 23.79 0.89
CA ARG A 506 8.96 22.44 0.33
C ARG A 506 10.10 22.14 -0.64
N ARG A 507 10.74 20.97 -0.47
CA ARG A 507 11.68 20.45 -1.46
C ARG A 507 10.91 19.93 -2.68
N THR A 508 11.32 20.37 -3.86
CA THR A 508 10.87 19.90 -5.15
C THR A 508 11.72 18.71 -5.57
N LEU A 509 11.05 17.62 -5.94
CA LEU A 509 11.68 16.42 -6.49
C LEU A 509 11.82 16.54 -8.01
N ARG A 510 12.93 16.02 -8.53
CA ARG A 510 13.15 15.72 -9.95
C ARG A 510 13.64 14.29 -10.03
N ARG A 511 12.93 13.41 -10.73
CA ARG A 511 13.25 11.98 -10.77
C ARG A 511 13.65 11.57 -12.17
N TRP A 512 14.54 10.61 -12.29
CA TRP A 512 14.76 9.91 -13.56
C TRP A 512 13.66 8.86 -13.77
N ALA A 513 13.31 8.09 -12.75
CA ALA A 513 12.24 7.09 -12.79
C ALA A 513 11.75 6.84 -11.34
N GLY A 514 10.56 6.30 -11.12
CA GLY A 514 10.10 5.77 -9.82
C GLY A 514 9.94 6.78 -8.67
N GLY A 515 9.44 6.28 -7.54
CA GLY A 515 9.08 7.04 -6.33
C GLY A 515 10.20 7.25 -5.30
N ILE A 516 9.89 8.05 -4.29
CA ILE A 516 10.78 8.63 -3.26
C ILE A 516 11.40 7.52 -2.36
N PRO A 517 12.52 7.79 -1.67
CA PRO A 517 12.85 7.09 -0.43
C PRO A 517 11.63 6.79 0.47
N GLY A 518 11.25 5.52 0.60
CA GLY A 518 10.18 5.08 1.50
C GLY A 518 8.83 4.75 0.86
N ASP A 519 8.61 5.05 -0.43
CA ASP A 519 7.44 4.57 -1.17
C ASP A 519 7.78 4.34 -2.65
N VAL A 520 7.70 3.07 -3.06
CA VAL A 520 8.05 2.60 -4.41
C VAL A 520 6.98 2.95 -5.45
N HIS A 521 5.77 3.32 -5.03
CA HIS A 521 4.60 3.36 -5.92
C HIS A 521 4.33 4.72 -6.58
N SER A 522 5.13 5.76 -6.28
CA SER A 522 5.01 7.04 -6.98
C SER A 522 5.88 7.13 -8.23
N GLY A 523 5.39 6.59 -9.34
CA GLY A 523 5.96 6.87 -10.65
C GLY A 523 6.49 5.66 -11.42
N ALA A 524 6.69 5.79 -12.73
CA ALA A 524 7.11 4.67 -13.57
C ALA A 524 8.53 4.18 -13.22
N PRO A 525 8.72 2.90 -12.87
CA PRO A 525 9.96 2.37 -12.30
C PRO A 525 11.18 2.46 -13.23
N GLY A 526 12.36 2.29 -12.62
CA GLY A 526 13.62 2.26 -13.33
C GLY A 526 14.41 0.98 -13.11
N ARG A 527 15.32 0.71 -14.04
CA ARG A 527 16.16 -0.48 -14.06
C ARG A 527 17.57 -0.12 -14.51
N LEU A 528 18.56 -0.65 -13.80
CA LEU A 528 19.97 -0.53 -14.16
C LEU A 528 20.43 -1.83 -14.77
N VAL A 529 20.99 -1.78 -15.99
CA VAL A 529 21.42 -2.96 -16.74
C VAL A 529 22.93 -2.87 -17.02
N ALA A 530 23.63 -3.99 -16.92
CA ALA A 530 25.03 -4.08 -17.30
C ALA A 530 25.21 -3.75 -18.79
N GLY A 531 26.16 -2.86 -19.10
CA GLY A 531 26.32 -2.26 -20.42
C GLY A 531 27.51 -2.70 -21.24
#